data_AF-A0A538TLU9-F1
#
_entry.id   AF-A0A538TLU9-F1
#
_cell.length_a   1.000
_cell.length_b   1.000
_cell.length_c   1.000
_cell.angle_alpha   90.00
_cell.angle_beta   90.00
_cell.angle_gamma   90.00
#
_symmetry.space_group_name_H-M   'P 1'
#
loop_
_entity.id
_entity.type
_entity.pdbx_description
1 polymer ?
#
loop_
_entity_poly.entity_id
_entity_poly.type
_entity_poly.pdbx_seq_one_letter_code
_entity_poly.pdbx_strand_id
1 'polypeptide(L)' 'MQSVSDYVKDVRVEMTKVSWPTAAELRESTMVVIVMVFLMAVFIGIVDRVLSFAFEALVRLVG' A
#
# COMPACT_ATOMS: atom_id res chain seq x y z
N MET A 1 33.49 -27.79 12.32
CA MET A 1 32.04 -27.48 12.44
C MET A 1 31.96 -26.01 12.78
N GLN A 2 31.56 -25.15 11.83
CA GLN A 2 31.36 -23.73 12.14
C GLN A 2 30.25 -23.63 13.18
N SER A 3 30.52 -22.92 14.27
CA SER A 3 29.59 -22.84 15.38
C SER A 3 28.38 -22.00 14.98
N VAL A 4 27.18 -22.34 15.45
CA VAL A 4 25.94 -21.58 15.17
C VAL A 4 26.11 -20.09 15.52
N SER A 5 26.97 -19.77 16.49
CA SER A 5 27.35 -18.41 16.87
C SER A 5 28.02 -17.63 15.72
N ASP A 6 28.90 -18.26 14.94
CA ASP A 6 29.60 -17.61 13.84
C ASP A 6 28.64 -17.33 12.68
N TYR A 7 27.74 -18.27 12.38
CA TYR A 7 26.70 -18.11 11.36
C TYR A 7 25.75 -16.95 11.67
N VAL A 8 25.31 -16.80 12.92
CA VAL A 8 24.44 -15.67 13.34
C VAL A 8 25.18 -14.32 13.25
N LYS A 9 26.49 -14.31 13.50
CA LYS A 9 27.33 -13.12 13.32
C LYS A 9 27.40 -12.71 11.85
N ASP A 10 27.63 -13.66 10.95
CA ASP A 10 27.70 -13.40 9.52
C ASP A 10 26.37 -12.90 8.94
N VAL A 11 25.25 -13.50 9.36
CA VAL A 11 23.90 -13.04 8.98
C VAL A 11 23.63 -11.59 9.43
N ARG A 12 24.07 -11.22 10.63
CA ARG A 12 23.93 -9.83 11.12
C ARG A 12 24.75 -8.85 10.28
N VAL A 13 25.95 -9.25 9.84
CA VAL A 13 26.80 -8.45 8.95
C VAL A 13 26.16 -8.31 7.56
N GLU A 14 25.54 -9.35 7.02
CA GLU A 14 24.82 -9.23 5.75
C GLU A 14 23.55 -8.37 5.85
N MET A 15 22.83 -8.46 6.97
CA MET A 15 21.68 -7.60 7.24
C MET A 15 22.04 -6.11 7.26
N THR A 16 23.29 -5.75 7.62
CA THR A 16 23.77 -4.35 7.52
C THR A 16 24.09 -3.89 6.10
N LYS A 17 24.23 -4.82 5.14
CA LYS A 17 24.37 -4.49 3.71
C LYS A 17 23.01 -4.28 3.05
N VAL A 18 21.92 -4.69 3.70
CA VAL A 18 20.56 -4.41 3.24
C VAL A 18 20.23 -2.97 3.61
N SER A 19 19.86 -2.18 2.61
CA SER A 19 19.42 -0.80 2.78
C SER A 19 18.06 -0.77 3.50
N TRP A 20 18.07 -0.92 4.82
CA TRP A 20 16.87 -0.71 5.63
C TRP A 20 16.66 0.80 5.76
N PRO A 21 15.53 1.32 5.27
CA PRO A 21 15.28 2.75 5.32
C PRO A 21 15.11 3.20 6.77
N THR A 22 15.48 4.44 7.07
CA THR A 22 15.33 4.94 8.44
C THR A 22 13.84 5.09 8.80
N ALA A 23 13.49 5.05 10.09
CA ALA A 23 12.10 5.20 10.53
C ALA A 23 11.44 6.52 10.03
N ALA A 24 12.24 7.53 9.69
CA ALA A 24 11.81 8.77 9.06
C ALA A 24 11.39 8.56 7.59
N GLU A 25 12.23 7.89 6.78
CA GLU A 25 11.91 7.56 5.38
C GLU A 25 10.69 6.64 5.26
N LEU A 26 10.51 5.71 6.21
CA LEU A 26 9.31 4.88 6.25
C LEU A 26 8.05 5.72 6.43
N ARG A 27 8.09 6.73 7.33
CA ARG A 27 6.95 7.62 7.59
C ARG A 27 6.62 8.50 6.39
N GLU A 28 7.63 9.05 5.73
CA GLU A 28 7.42 9.85 4.51
C GLU A 28 6.79 8.99 3.40
N SER A 29 7.33 7.79 3.19
CA SER A 29 6.80 6.85 2.19
C SER A 29 5.36 6.41 2.49
N THR A 30 5.03 6.13 3.77
CA THR A 30 3.64 5.78 4.14
C THR A 30 2.69 6.95 4.02
N MET A 31 3.13 8.19 4.29
CA MET A 31 2.29 9.37 4.15
C MET A 31 1.85 9.57 2.70
N VAL A 32 2.76 9.42 1.74
CA VAL A 32 2.43 9.50 0.31
C VAL A 32 1.40 8.44 -0.09
N VAL A 33 1.59 7.20 0.37
CA VAL A 33 0.64 6.09 0.09
C VAL A 33 -0.74 6.40 0.66
N ILE A 34 -0.83 6.91 1.89
CA ILE A 34 -2.12 7.27 2.51
C ILE A 34 -2.86 8.32 1.69
N VAL A 35 -2.17 9.37 1.23
CA VAL A 35 -2.79 10.40 0.39
C VAL A 35 -3.27 9.79 -0.93
N MET A 36 -2.48 8.95 -1.56
CA MET A 36 -2.85 8.32 -2.83
C MET A 36 -4.07 7.39 -2.69
N VAL A 37 -4.12 6.59 -1.63
CA VAL A 37 -5.28 5.73 -1.33
C VAL A 37 -6.52 6.57 -1.06
N PHE A 38 -6.40 7.68 -0.34
CA PHE A 38 -7.52 8.58 -0.08
C PHE A 38 -8.08 9.19 -1.37
N LEU A 39 -7.21 9.66 -2.27
CA LEU A 39 -7.62 10.16 -3.58
C LEU A 39 -8.32 9.08 -4.42
N MET A 40 -7.80 7.85 -4.44
CA MET A 40 -8.42 6.72 -5.10
C MET A 40 -9.81 6.41 -4.52
N ALA A 41 -9.95 6.39 -3.21
CA ALA A 41 -11.21 6.11 -2.53
C ALA A 41 -12.28 7.15 -2.88
N VAL A 42 -11.92 8.44 -2.91
CA VAL A 42 -12.83 9.52 -3.33
C VAL A 42 -13.22 9.36 -4.80
N PHE A 43 -12.26 9.10 -5.69
CA PHE A 43 -12.53 8.90 -7.11
C PHE A 43 -13.48 7.73 -7.36
N ILE A 44 -13.18 6.56 -6.80
CA ILE A 44 -14.02 5.36 -6.93
C ILE A 44 -15.41 5.63 -6.36
N GLY A 45 -15.50 6.24 -5.17
CA GLY A 45 -16.80 6.56 -4.56
C GLY A 45 -17.66 7.54 -5.37
N ILE A 46 -17.05 8.44 -6.15
CA ILE A 46 -17.78 9.31 -7.09
C ILE A 46 -18.28 8.47 -8.27
N VAL A 47 -17.42 7.66 -8.87
CA VAL A 47 -17.75 6.80 -10.01
C VAL A 47 -18.88 5.83 -9.65
N ASP A 48 -18.82 5.18 -8.50
CA ASP A 48 -19.85 4.26 -8.01
C ASP A 48 -21.21 4.94 -7.89
N ARG A 49 -21.25 6.18 -7.39
CA ARG A 49 -22.49 6.96 -7.32
C ARG A 49 -23.03 7.26 -8.71
N VAL A 50 -22.20 7.75 -9.61
CA VAL A 50 -22.60 8.06 -11.00
C VAL A 50 -23.14 6.82 -11.70
N LEU A 51 -22.45 5.68 -11.58
CA LEU A 51 -22.89 4.41 -12.15
C LEU A 51 -24.21 3.94 -11.52
N SER A 52 -24.38 4.08 -10.22
CA SER A 52 -25.63 3.71 -9.53
C SER A 52 -26.82 4.54 -10.03
N PHE A 53 -26.64 5.85 -10.18
CA PHE A 53 -27.68 6.72 -10.75
C PHE A 53 -28.01 6.36 -12.20
N ALA A 54 -26.99 6.11 -13.02
CA ALA A 54 -27.17 5.71 -14.42
C ALA A 54 -27.88 4.36 -14.54
N PHE A 55 -27.52 3.40 -13.68
CA PHE A 55 -28.12 2.08 -13.63
C PHE A 55 -29.59 2.15 -13.18
N GLU A 56 -29.91 2.92 -12.15
CA GLU A 56 -31.29 3.12 -11.70
C GLU A 56 -32.15 3.78 -12.80
N ALA A 57 -31.61 4.78 -13.50
CA ALA A 57 -32.31 5.42 -14.61
C ALA A 57 -32.58 4.44 -15.76
N LEU A 58 -31.62 3.56 -16.08
CA LEU A 58 -31.77 2.55 -17.12
C LEU A 58 -32.81 1.48 -16.74
N VAL A 59 -32.79 1.01 -15.49
CA VAL A 59 -33.78 0.05 -14.98
C VAL A 59 -35.20 0.62 -15.03
N ARG A 60 -35.39 1.91 -14.68
CA ARG A 60 -36.69 2.60 -14.78
C ARG A 60 -37.17 2.84 -16.22
N LEU A 61 -36.28 2.80 -17.20
CA LEU A 61 -36.62 2.97 -18.63
C LEU A 61 -36.96 1.64 -19.31
N VAL A 62 -36.38 0.55 -18.82
CA VAL A 62 -36.56 -0.81 -19.37
C VAL A 62 -37.71 -1.56 -18.70
N GLY A 63 -37.96 -1.32 -17.40
CA GLY A 63 -39.12 -1.82 -16.67
C GLY A 63 -40.31 -0.89 -16.78
#